data_AF-A0AAV0T2L7-F1
#
_entry.id   AF-A0AAV0T2L7-F1
#
_cell.length_a   1.000
_cell.length_b   1.000
_cell.length_c   1.000
_cell.angle_alpha   90.00
_cell.angle_beta   90.00
_cell.angle_gamma   90.00
#
_symmetry.space_group_name_H-M   'P 1'
#
loop_
_entity.id
_entity.type
_entity.pdbx_description
1 polymer ?
#
loop_
_entity_poly.entity_id
_entity_poly.type
_entity_poly.pdbx_seq_one_letter_code
_entity_poly.pdbx_strand_id
1 'polypeptide(L)'
;MNRQGGQKINKVRNCVLLTHLPTGLQVRTQKTRSLADNRRVARQLLLQKLDDHVNGSLSKHNEKIAQLRRKKANRRAKAKQKYATATTEGDEQDIGDDAGEDDSDSEDECIELIESADIDSKEGVQGTKR
;
A
#
# COMPACT_ATOMS: atom_id res chain seq x y z
N MET A 1 -18.09 12.26 11.14
CA MET A 1 -18.22 10.97 11.84
C MET A 1 -16.93 10.68 12.59
N ASN A 2 -16.85 11.04 13.88
CA ASN A 2 -15.64 10.81 14.67
C ASN A 2 -15.84 9.51 15.45
N ARG A 3 -15.15 8.43 15.04
CA ARG A 3 -15.29 7.12 15.69
C ARG A 3 -14.69 7.20 17.09
N GLN A 4 -15.52 7.05 18.11
CA GLN A 4 -15.12 6.96 19.51
C GLN A 4 -14.18 5.77 19.66
N GLY A 5 -12.88 6.06 19.78
CA GLY A 5 -11.87 5.05 20.05
C GLY A 5 -12.20 4.33 21.35
N GLY A 6 -12.39 3.01 21.29
CA GLY A 6 -12.80 2.21 22.43
C GLY A 6 -11.88 2.38 23.64
N GLN A 7 -12.40 2.10 24.85
CA GLN A 7 -11.71 2.24 26.15
C GLN A 7 -10.24 1.76 26.14
N LYS A 8 -9.95 0.72 25.35
CA LYS A 8 -8.62 0.13 25.20
C LYS A 8 -7.60 1.05 24.50
N ILE A 9 -8.01 1.82 23.49
CA ILE A 9 -7.12 2.69 22.70
C ILE A 9 -6.58 3.84 23.54
N ASN A 10 -7.43 4.44 24.37
CA ASN A 10 -7.03 5.56 25.23
C ASN A 10 -6.14 5.12 26.40
N LYS A 11 -6.22 3.84 26.81
CA LYS A 11 -5.55 3.33 28.01
C LYS A 11 -4.18 2.70 27.73
N VAL A 12 -4.00 2.10 26.55
CA VAL A 12 -2.80 1.31 26.25
C VAL A 12 -1.84 2.11 25.36
N ARG A 13 -0.61 2.30 25.84
CA ARG A 13 0.48 2.97 25.10
C ARG A 13 1.12 2.00 24.09
N ASN A 14 0.44 1.72 22.98
CA ASN A 14 0.95 0.84 21.93
C ASN A 14 1.51 1.58 20.69
N CYS A 15 1.32 2.91 20.61
CA CYS A 15 1.88 3.73 19.54
C CYS A 15 3.40 3.83 19.68
N VAL A 16 4.12 3.62 18.58
CA VAL A 16 5.58 3.71 18.52
C VAL A 16 5.98 4.93 17.69
N LEU A 17 6.91 5.72 18.20
CA LEU A 17 7.61 6.77 17.46
C LEU A 17 9.10 6.40 17.43
N LEU A 18 9.65 6.22 16.24
CA LEU A 18 11.05 5.83 16.03
C LEU A 18 11.76 6.88 15.20
N THR A 19 12.90 7.35 15.68
CA THR A 19 13.72 8.39 15.05
C THR A 19 15.09 7.83 14.69
N HIS A 20 15.51 8.04 13.45
CA HIS A 20 16.88 7.81 13.03
C HIS A 20 17.71 9.07 13.33
N LEU A 21 18.60 9.00 14.33
CA LEU A 21 19.38 10.15 14.79
C LEU A 21 20.22 10.84 13.69
N PRO A 22 20.98 10.12 12.84
CA PRO A 22 21.89 10.81 11.92
C PRO A 22 21.20 11.45 10.72
N THR A 23 20.03 10.95 10.27
CA THR A 23 19.27 11.57 9.17
C THR A 23 18.07 12.40 9.62
N GLY A 24 17.71 12.34 10.91
CA GLY A 24 16.53 13.02 11.46
C GLY A 24 15.18 12.44 11.03
N LEU A 25 15.15 11.31 10.29
CA LEU A 25 13.91 10.69 9.81
C LEU A 25 13.10 10.11 10.97
N GLN A 26 11.79 10.34 10.95
CA GLN A 26 10.86 9.86 11.97
C GLN A 26 9.74 9.02 11.37
N VAL A 27 9.37 7.95 12.08
CA VAL A 27 8.25 7.08 11.72
C VAL A 27 7.36 6.87 12.94
N ARG A 28 6.05 7.10 12.75
CA ARG A 28 5.02 6.84 13.74
C ARG A 28 4.16 5.66 13.28
N THR A 29 3.97 4.67 14.15
CA THR A 29 3.20 3.45 13.82
C THR A 29 2.26 3.06 14.96
N GLN A 30 1.00 2.81 14.61
CA GLN A 30 -0.03 2.23 15.49
C GLN A 30 -0.96 1.33 14.67
N LYS A 31 -0.40 0.28 14.04
CA LYS A 31 -1.16 -0.62 13.16
C LYS A 31 -1.83 -1.76 13.93
N THR A 32 -1.17 -2.32 14.94
CA THR A 32 -1.70 -3.46 15.69
C THR A 32 -1.90 -3.17 17.18
N ARG A 33 -2.60 -4.08 17.87
CA ARG A 33 -2.79 -4.04 19.33
C ARG A 33 -1.52 -4.40 20.12
N SER A 34 -0.48 -4.90 19.46
CA SER A 34 0.76 -5.42 20.06
C SER A 34 1.91 -4.43 19.90
N LEU A 35 2.59 -4.10 21.00
CA LEU A 35 3.73 -3.18 20.99
C LEU A 35 4.92 -3.79 20.22
N ALA A 36 5.16 -5.09 20.33
CA ALA A 36 6.28 -5.77 19.68
C ALA A 36 6.14 -5.69 18.15
N ASP A 37 4.93 -5.90 17.63
CA ASP A 37 4.65 -5.85 16.20
C ASP A 37 4.75 -4.42 15.69
N ASN A 38 4.21 -3.44 16.44
CA ASN A 38 4.39 -2.03 16.09
C ASN A 38 5.87 -1.61 16.06
N ARG A 39 6.73 -2.16 16.94
CA ARG A 39 8.19 -1.94 16.90
C ARG A 39 8.84 -2.59 15.68
N ARG A 40 8.42 -3.80 15.28
CA ARG A 40 8.90 -4.49 14.08
C ARG A 40 8.57 -3.67 12.84
N VAL A 41 7.30 -3.28 12.70
CA VAL A 41 6.81 -2.51 11.57
C VAL A 41 7.48 -1.13 11.51
N ALA A 42 7.64 -0.44 12.65
CA ALA A 42 8.33 0.86 12.68
C ALA A 42 9.78 0.77 12.16
N ARG A 43 10.50 -0.32 12.49
CA ARG A 43 11.86 -0.55 11.95
C ARG A 43 11.86 -0.81 10.44
N GLN A 44 10.93 -1.63 9.95
CA GLN A 44 10.81 -1.91 8.51
C GLN A 44 10.53 -0.63 7.72
N LEU A 45 9.56 0.17 8.17
CA LEU A 45 9.22 1.45 7.55
C LEU A 45 10.37 2.44 7.60
N LEU A 46 11.11 2.50 8.72
CA LEU A 46 12.27 3.38 8.82
C LEU A 46 13.38 2.98 7.86
N LEU A 47 13.63 1.68 7.70
CA LEU A 47 14.61 1.16 6.74
C LEU A 47 14.21 1.48 5.30
N GLN A 48 12.93 1.32 4.94
CA GLN A 48 12.43 1.68 3.61
C GLN A 48 12.61 3.17 3.33
N LYS A 49 12.19 4.04 4.26
CA LYS A 49 12.40 5.49 4.13
C LYS A 49 13.89 5.85 4.05
N LEU A 50 14.75 5.13 4.75
CA LEU A 50 16.19 5.34 4.68
C LEU A 50 16.76 4.90 3.32
N ASP A 51 16.30 3.77 2.79
CA ASP A 51 16.66 3.29 1.45
C ASP A 51 16.24 4.30 0.38
N ASP A 52 15.01 4.81 0.46
CA ASP A 52 14.51 5.84 -0.45
C ASP A 52 15.29 7.15 -0.32
N HIS A 53 15.70 7.52 0.90
CA HIS A 53 16.51 8.72 1.13
C HIS A 53 17.94 8.59 0.58
N VAL A 54 18.55 7.40 0.68
CA VAL A 54 19.94 7.18 0.24
C VAL A 54 20.03 6.87 -1.25
N ASN A 55 19.16 5.99 -1.75
CA ASN A 55 19.21 5.44 -3.11
C ASN A 55 18.21 6.08 -4.07
N GLY A 56 17.21 6.82 -3.57
CA GLY A 56 16.25 7.56 -4.40
C GLY A 56 15.51 6.64 -5.39
N SER A 57 15.60 6.96 -6.68
CA SER A 57 14.92 6.23 -7.77
C SER A 57 15.42 4.80 -7.99
N LEU A 58 16.61 4.46 -7.48
CA LEU A 58 17.19 3.11 -7.54
C LEU A 58 16.87 2.28 -6.29
N SER A 59 16.06 2.81 -5.37
CA SER A 59 15.58 2.05 -4.22
C SER A 59 14.79 0.82 -4.68
N LYS A 60 14.94 -0.30 -3.96
CA LYS A 60 14.19 -1.54 -4.23
C LYS A 60 12.69 -1.31 -4.15
N HIS A 61 12.26 -0.39 -3.29
CA HIS A 61 10.87 -0.01 -3.17
C HIS A 61 10.37 0.67 -4.45
N ASN A 62 11.12 1.64 -4.96
CA ASN A 62 10.79 2.34 -6.20
C ASN A 62 10.83 1.43 -7.43
N GLU A 63 11.76 0.48 -7.49
CA GLU A 63 11.78 -0.54 -8.54
C GLU A 63 10.51 -1.41 -8.52
N LYS A 64 10.08 -1.88 -7.35
CA LYS A 64 8.82 -2.63 -7.20
C LYS A 64 7.63 -1.77 -7.66
N ILE A 65 7.57 -0.50 -7.27
CA ILE A 65 6.51 0.43 -7.69
C ILE A 65 6.51 0.58 -9.21
N ALA A 66 7.67 0.84 -9.83
CA ALA A 66 7.80 0.98 -11.28
C ALA A 66 7.34 -0.29 -12.03
N GLN A 67 7.68 -1.47 -11.52
CA GLN A 67 7.22 -2.74 -12.10
C GLN A 67 5.70 -2.89 -12.03
N LEU A 68 5.08 -2.54 -10.89
CA LEU A 68 3.62 -2.57 -10.74
C LEU A 68 2.94 -1.56 -11.67
N ARG A 69 3.45 -0.33 -11.75
CA ARG A 69 2.96 0.70 -12.68
C ARG A 69 3.00 0.21 -14.13
N ARG A 70 4.10 -0.43 -14.54
CA ARG A 70 4.23 -1.04 -15.88
C ARG A 70 3.20 -2.14 -16.11
N LYS A 71 2.96 -3.02 -15.13
CA LYS A 71 1.94 -4.08 -15.22
C LYS A 71 0.53 -3.50 -15.34
N LYS A 72 0.15 -2.50 -14.53
CA LYS A 72 -1.16 -1.81 -14.60
C LYS A 72 -1.34 -1.13 -15.97
N ALA A 73 -0.32 -0.42 -16.46
CA ALA A 73 -0.34 0.22 -17.78
C ALA A 73 -0.54 -0.79 -18.92
N ASN A 74 0.19 -1.91 -18.90
CA ASN A 74 0.04 -2.97 -19.90
C ASN A 74 -1.37 -3.59 -19.89
N ARG A 75 -1.93 -3.85 -18.69
CA ARG A 75 -3.31 -4.36 -18.56
C ARG A 75 -4.33 -3.38 -19.16
N ARG A 76 -4.16 -2.07 -18.88
CA ARG A 76 -5.02 -1.02 -19.43
C ARG A 76 -4.90 -0.91 -20.96
N ALA A 77 -3.69 -0.98 -21.51
CA ALA A 77 -3.47 -0.93 -22.95
C ALA A 77 -4.14 -2.11 -23.67
N LYS A 78 -4.03 -3.32 -23.11
CA LYS A 78 -4.70 -4.52 -23.66
C LYS A 78 -6.22 -4.43 -23.61
N ALA A 79 -6.79 -3.94 -22.50
CA ALA A 79 -8.22 -3.73 -22.39
C ALA A 79 -8.72 -2.75 -23.46
N LYS A 80 -8.06 -1.58 -23.59
CA LYS A 80 -8.39 -0.58 -24.62
C LYS A 80 -8.35 -1.16 -26.04
N GLN A 81 -7.32 -1.94 -26.36
CA GLN A 81 -7.22 -2.60 -27.66
C GLN A 81 -8.39 -3.56 -27.91
N LYS A 82 -8.76 -4.39 -26.92
CA LYS A 82 -9.88 -5.33 -27.04
C LYS A 82 -11.21 -4.63 -27.34
N TYR A 83 -11.52 -3.54 -26.64
CA TYR A 83 -12.76 -2.80 -26.86
C TYR A 83 -12.71 -1.97 -28.16
N ALA A 84 -11.55 -1.42 -28.54
CA ALA A 84 -11.41 -0.71 -29.81
C ALA A 84 -11.58 -1.61 -31.04
N THR A 85 -11.09 -2.86 -30.99
CA THR A 85 -11.30 -3.83 -32.08
C THR A 85 -12.75 -4.34 -32.13
N ALA A 86 -13.43 -4.42 -30.98
CA ALA A 86 -14.83 -4.82 -30.91
C ALA A 86 -15.78 -3.77 -31.53
N THR A 87 -15.42 -2.48 -31.50
CA THR A 87 -16.24 -1.42 -32.13
C THR A 87 -16.11 -1.33 -33.65
N THR A 88 -15.07 -1.92 -34.26
CA THR A 88 -14.85 -1.86 -35.72
C THR A 88 -15.52 -3.01 -36.49
N GLU A 89 -15.95 -4.07 -35.80
CA GLU A 89 -16.54 -5.26 -36.41
C GLU A 89 -17.98 -5.46 -35.91
N GLY A 90 -18.87 -4.53 -36.27
CA GLY A 90 -20.34 -4.71 -36.26
C GLY A 90 -21.03 -4.83 -34.89
N ASP A 91 -21.65 -3.74 -34.42
CA ASP A 91 -23.07 -3.70 -34.03
C ASP A 91 -23.43 -2.28 -33.55
N GLU A 92 -24.34 -1.62 -34.27
CA GLU A 92 -25.03 -0.42 -33.81
C GLU A 92 -26.16 -0.85 -32.86
N GLN A 93 -25.88 -0.97 -31.55
CA GLN A 93 -26.90 -0.90 -30.50
C GLN A 93 -26.41 -0.07 -29.31
N ASP A 94 -26.95 1.16 -29.29
CA ASP A 94 -27.52 1.89 -28.15
C ASP A 94 -26.95 1.66 -26.73
N ILE A 95 -26.29 2.71 -26.26
CA ILE A 95 -26.23 3.26 -24.89
C ILE A 95 -26.05 2.25 -23.75
N GLY A 96 -24.78 2.09 -23.39
CA GLY A 96 -24.36 1.78 -22.03
C GLY A 96 -23.09 2.56 -21.74
N ASP A 97 -23.23 3.86 -21.47
CA ASP A 97 -22.25 4.63 -20.72
C ASP A 97 -22.05 3.96 -19.36
N ASP A 98 -21.22 2.92 -19.31
CA ASP A 98 -20.53 2.51 -18.10
C ASP A 98 -19.06 2.85 -18.28
N ALA A 99 -18.83 4.14 -18.52
CA ALA A 99 -17.63 4.83 -18.06
C ALA A 99 -17.65 4.82 -16.52
N GLY A 100 -17.61 3.63 -15.95
CA GLY A 100 -17.88 3.34 -14.55
C GLY A 100 -16.68 2.70 -13.86
N GLU A 101 -15.45 3.05 -14.24
CA GLU A 101 -14.33 3.01 -13.31
C GLU A 101 -13.60 4.34 -13.41
N ASP A 102 -14.23 5.33 -12.77
CA ASP A 102 -13.55 6.44 -12.13
C ASP A 102 -12.49 5.85 -11.18
N ASP A 103 -11.34 5.48 -11.74
CA ASP A 103 -10.14 5.04 -11.02
C ASP A 103 -9.15 6.22 -10.98
N SER A 104 -9.71 7.42 -10.76
CA SER A 104 -9.00 8.53 -10.16
C SER A 104 -8.65 8.09 -8.73
N ASP A 105 -7.37 8.17 -8.40
CA ASP A 105 -6.73 7.67 -7.18
C ASP A 105 -6.60 6.13 -7.10
N SER A 106 -5.42 5.55 -7.27
CA SER A 106 -4.29 5.94 -6.45
C SER A 106 -3.00 5.28 -6.93
N GLU A 107 -1.97 6.10 -7.15
CA GLU A 107 -0.61 5.58 -7.02
C GLU A 107 -0.41 4.98 -5.62
N ASP A 108 -1.22 5.40 -4.63
CA ASP A 108 -1.28 4.93 -3.26
C ASP A 108 -1.80 3.48 -3.06
N GLU A 109 -2.77 2.94 -3.81
CA GLU A 109 -3.22 1.54 -3.62
C GLU A 109 -2.11 0.53 -3.94
N CYS A 110 -1.33 0.80 -5.00
CA CYS A 110 -0.20 -0.06 -5.35
C CYS A 110 0.94 0.05 -4.31
N ILE A 111 1.11 1.22 -3.68
CA ILE A 111 2.09 1.44 -2.60
C ILE A 111 1.62 0.74 -1.32
N GLU A 112 0.35 0.87 -0.94
CA GLU A 112 -0.23 0.19 0.23
C GLU A 112 -0.19 -1.34 0.08
N LEU A 113 -0.37 -1.88 -1.13
CA LEU A 113 -0.22 -3.31 -1.41
C LEU A 113 1.23 -3.82 -1.25
N ILE A 114 2.24 -2.99 -1.55
CA ILE A 114 3.64 -3.34 -1.28
C ILE A 114 3.93 -3.29 0.22
N GLU A 115 3.49 -2.23 0.90
CA GLU A 115 3.71 -2.07 2.34
C GLU A 115 3.00 -3.16 3.15
N SER A 116 1.80 -3.60 2.75
CA SER A 116 1.06 -4.68 3.42
C SER A 116 1.68 -6.05 3.18
N ALA A 117 2.09 -6.37 1.94
CA ALA A 117 2.67 -7.67 1.60
C ALA A 117 3.99 -7.96 2.36
N ASP A 118 4.83 -6.95 2.57
CA ASP A 118 6.10 -7.07 3.31
C ASP A 118 5.88 -7.16 4.84
N ILE A 119 4.71 -6.74 5.35
CA ILE A 119 4.35 -6.84 6.79
C ILE A 119 3.75 -8.21 7.14
N ASP A 120 2.92 -8.78 6.26
CA ASP A 120 2.14 -10.02 6.50
C ASP A 120 2.93 -11.32 6.27
N SER A 121 4.01 -11.29 5.49
CA SER A 121 4.82 -12.48 5.16
C SER A 121 5.56 -13.12 6.37
N LYS A 122 5.37 -12.60 7.59
CA LYS A 122 5.93 -13.16 8.84
C LYS A 122 4.89 -13.37 9.95
N GLU A 123 3.59 -13.35 9.64
CA GLU A 123 2.55 -13.76 10.60
C GLU A 123 2.46 -15.28 10.66
N GLY A 124 3.52 -15.89 11.20
CA GLY A 124 3.54 -17.27 11.61
C GLY A 124 4.35 -17.37 12.88
N VAL A 125 3.72 -17.11 14.03
CA VAL A 125 3.94 -17.80 15.32
C VAL A 125 3.03 -17.20 16.41
N GLN A 126 2.01 -17.99 16.74
CA GLN A 126 1.48 -18.34 18.06
C GLN A 126 0.97 -17.23 19.02
N GLY A 127 -0.36 -17.17 19.15
CA GLY A 127 -1.05 -16.86 20.39
C GLY A 127 -1.86 -18.07 20.85
N THR A 128 -1.26 -18.88 21.73
CA THR A 128 -1.87 -20.04 22.37
C THR A 128 -3.17 -19.69 23.11
N LYS A 129 -4.12 -20.62 23.06
CA LYS A 129 -5.35 -20.72 23.85
C LYS A 129 -5.25 -20.08 25.25
N ARG A 130 -6.29 -19.33 25.62
CA ARG A 130 -6.94 -19.43 26.92
C ARG A 130 -8.45 -19.43 26.69
#